data_AF-A0A923U9B1-F1
#
_entry.id   AF-A0A923U9B1-F1
#
_cell.length_a   1.000
_cell.length_b   1.000
_cell.length_c   1.000
_cell.angle_alpha   90.00
_cell.angle_beta   90.00
_cell.angle_gamma   90.00
#
_symmetry.space_group_name_H-M   'P 1'
#
loop_
_entity.id
_entity.type
_entity.pdbx_description
1 polymer ?
#
loop_
_entity_poly.entity_id
_entity_poly.type
_entity_poly.pdbx_seq_one_letter_code
_entity_poly.pdbx_strand_id
1 'polypeptide(L)'
;MHSTRIPFSFELFPPRNGASAHTLWDTIQQLAAAGPEFMSVTYGANGSSRESSLEVLRYILDHTTVVPLAHLTCVGSSHYEANRLVREFLDAGITSFLALRGDPPHGAVEGDQFLGDLGSASELVQLIHRVQTERAQYATLPSRNPSGGGSIPSSRQKVRVAVAAFPNGHPLSKGSNQDIDTLLAKQASGATVAITQLFFHAEDYLGFVDEARAAGITIPILPGLMPTTTPTRLERILALTGERRPEELSRRLHAS
;
A
#
# COMPACT_ATOMS: atom_id res chain seq x y z
N MET A 1 25.16 11.44 -19.55
CA MET A 1 25.17 10.33 -18.57
C MET A 1 23.91 10.45 -17.73
N HIS A 2 22.85 9.70 -18.05
CA HIS A 2 21.69 9.62 -17.15
C HIS A 2 22.12 8.79 -15.95
N SER A 3 22.27 9.42 -14.79
CA SER A 3 22.43 8.70 -13.52
C SER A 3 21.14 7.91 -13.29
N THR A 4 21.14 6.63 -13.63
CA THR A 4 20.06 5.69 -13.38
C THR A 4 20.02 5.36 -11.89
N ARG A 5 19.55 6.32 -11.09
CA ARG A 5 19.31 6.10 -9.67
C ARG A 5 18.15 5.11 -9.55
N ILE A 6 18.37 4.02 -8.83
CA ILE A 6 17.32 3.04 -8.55
C ILE A 6 16.26 3.74 -7.68
N PRO A 7 14.97 3.75 -8.07
CA PRO A 7 13.91 4.36 -7.28
C PRO A 7 13.73 3.60 -5.97
N PHE A 8 13.37 4.33 -4.92
CA PHE A 8 13.08 3.77 -3.60
C PHE A 8 11.92 4.53 -2.96
N SER A 9 11.34 3.95 -1.92
CA SER A 9 10.24 4.53 -1.14
C SER A 9 10.42 4.22 0.34
N PHE A 10 9.64 4.86 1.19
CA PHE A 10 9.59 4.59 2.62
C PHE A 10 8.15 4.29 3.07
N GLU A 11 8.03 3.49 4.12
CA GLU A 11 6.77 3.27 4.84
C GLU A 11 6.84 3.92 6.21
N LEU A 12 5.79 4.67 6.55
CA LEU A 12 5.67 5.46 7.77
C LEU A 12 4.49 4.98 8.61
N PHE A 13 4.68 4.98 9.92
CA PHE A 13 3.64 4.68 10.89
C PHE A 13 3.15 5.99 11.51
N PRO A 14 1.84 6.28 11.48
CA PRO A 14 1.29 7.44 12.16
C PRO A 14 1.60 7.42 13.66
N PRO A 15 1.77 8.59 14.31
CA PRO A 15 2.10 8.65 15.72
C PRO A 15 0.91 8.15 16.54
N ARG A 16 1.21 7.36 17.58
CA ARG A 16 0.19 6.88 18.54
C ARG A 16 -0.26 7.96 19.53
N ASN A 17 0.52 9.04 19.67
CA ASN A 17 0.35 10.10 20.68
C ASN A 17 0.88 11.44 20.13
N GLY A 18 0.27 12.57 20.48
CA GLY A 18 0.65 13.90 19.96
C GLY A 18 2.07 14.38 20.32
N ALA A 19 2.68 13.84 21.39
CA ALA A 19 4.04 14.19 21.79
C ALA A 19 5.11 13.77 20.75
N SER A 20 4.83 12.77 19.91
CA SER A 20 5.75 12.29 18.88
C SER A 20 5.53 12.94 17.50
N ALA A 21 4.56 13.84 17.35
CA ALA A 21 4.19 14.42 16.06
C ALA A 21 5.27 15.36 15.51
N HIS A 22 5.89 16.21 16.35
CA HIS A 22 6.95 17.12 15.92
C HIS A 22 8.16 16.36 15.36
N THR A 23 8.58 15.28 16.02
CA THR A 23 9.68 14.42 15.54
C THR A 23 9.34 13.76 14.20
N LEU A 24 8.08 13.41 13.97
CA LEU A 24 7.65 12.80 12.71
C LEU A 24 7.74 13.79 11.53
N TRP A 25 7.35 15.04 11.73
CA TRP A 25 7.43 16.08 10.70
C TRP A 25 8.86 16.32 10.24
N ASP A 26 9.79 16.46 11.18
CA ASP A 26 11.23 16.59 10.86
C ASP A 26 11.76 15.36 10.13
N THR A 27 11.34 14.16 10.55
CA THR A 27 11.72 12.89 9.91
C THR A 27 11.19 12.83 8.47
N ILE A 28 9.94 13.22 8.23
CA ILE A 28 9.36 13.24 6.87
C ILE A 28 10.15 14.17 5.96
N GLN A 29 10.54 15.35 6.44
CA GLN A 29 11.33 16.28 5.64
C GLN A 29 12.73 15.72 5.31
N GLN A 30 13.38 15.08 6.28
CA GLN A 30 14.67 14.41 6.04
C GLN A 30 14.56 13.27 5.02
N LEU A 31 13.53 12.43 5.14
CA LEU A 31 13.30 11.34 4.20
C LEU A 31 12.92 11.88 2.81
N ALA A 32 12.16 12.97 2.72
CA ALA A 32 11.75 13.58 1.46
C ALA A 32 12.95 14.17 0.70
N ALA A 33 13.91 14.75 1.43
CA ALA A 33 15.15 15.27 0.85
C ALA A 33 16.02 14.18 0.18
N ALA A 34 15.85 12.90 0.53
CA ALA A 34 16.53 11.80 -0.15
C ALA A 34 16.02 11.58 -1.59
N GLY A 35 14.81 12.06 -1.90
CA GLY A 35 14.13 11.93 -3.18
C GLY A 35 13.48 10.55 -3.43
N PRO A 36 12.68 10.01 -2.51
CA PRO A 36 11.90 8.79 -2.76
C PRO A 36 10.79 9.04 -3.78
N GLU A 37 10.39 7.98 -4.50
CA GLU A 37 9.28 8.05 -5.47
C GLU A 37 7.93 8.27 -4.77
N PHE A 38 7.74 7.64 -3.61
CA PHE A 38 6.56 7.79 -2.78
C PHE A 38 6.88 7.50 -1.30
N MET A 39 6.00 7.93 -0.42
CA MET A 39 5.97 7.51 0.98
C MET A 39 4.61 6.90 1.28
N SER A 40 4.59 5.66 1.77
CA SER A 40 3.37 5.03 2.25
C SER A 40 3.12 5.34 3.71
N VAL A 41 1.85 5.45 4.09
CA VAL A 41 1.43 5.67 5.48
C VAL A 41 0.48 4.54 5.86
N THR A 42 0.85 3.82 6.92
CA THR A 42 0.07 2.66 7.39
C THR A 42 -1.27 3.08 7.97
N TYR A 43 -2.28 2.26 7.73
CA TYR A 43 -3.60 2.39 8.32
C TYR A 43 -3.76 1.29 9.36
N GLY A 44 -3.93 1.69 10.61
CA GLY A 44 -4.14 0.77 11.72
C GLY A 44 -5.48 0.05 11.63
N ALA A 45 -5.49 -1.20 12.09
CA ALA A 45 -6.68 -2.03 12.13
C ALA A 45 -7.85 -1.35 12.89
N ASN A 46 -9.08 -1.65 12.48
CA ASN A 46 -10.33 -1.13 13.04
C ASN A 46 -10.49 0.41 13.05
N GLY A 47 -9.82 1.15 12.14
CA GLY A 47 -10.06 2.59 11.97
C GLY A 47 -9.57 3.50 13.10
N SER A 48 -8.94 2.92 14.14
CA SER A 48 -8.39 3.62 15.32
C SER A 48 -7.29 4.65 15.01
N SER A 49 -6.84 4.72 13.76
CA SER A 49 -5.75 5.59 13.28
C SER A 49 -6.09 6.36 12.01
N ARG A 50 -7.37 6.40 11.59
CA ARG A 50 -7.78 7.06 10.34
C ARG A 50 -7.37 8.53 10.30
N GLU A 51 -7.71 9.28 11.35
CA GLU A 51 -7.41 10.71 11.44
C GLU A 51 -5.90 10.97 11.42
N SER A 52 -5.15 10.23 12.25
CA SER A 52 -3.69 10.30 12.31
C SER A 52 -3.03 9.94 10.97
N SER A 53 -3.54 8.94 10.25
CA SER A 53 -3.04 8.57 8.92
C SER A 53 -3.28 9.68 7.90
N LEU A 54 -4.49 10.25 7.87
CA LEU A 54 -4.84 11.30 6.93
C LEU A 54 -4.08 12.61 7.22
N GLU A 55 -3.81 12.92 8.48
CA GLU A 55 -2.97 14.04 8.90
C GLU A 55 -1.55 13.90 8.33
N VAL A 56 -0.92 12.74 8.48
CA VAL A 56 0.42 12.47 7.94
C VAL A 56 0.44 12.53 6.42
N LEU A 57 -0.58 11.96 5.76
CA LEU A 57 -0.70 11.98 4.29
C LEU A 57 -0.85 13.41 3.76
N ARG A 58 -1.68 14.24 4.41
CA ARG A 58 -1.83 15.67 4.07
C ARG A 58 -0.54 16.44 4.30
N TYR A 59 0.15 16.18 5.40
CA TYR A 59 1.44 16.81 5.66
C TYR A 59 2.44 16.53 4.53
N ILE A 60 2.57 15.27 4.10
CA ILE A 60 3.43 14.88 2.96
C ILE A 60 2.99 15.61 1.69
N LEU A 61 1.69 15.65 1.40
CA LEU A 61 1.12 16.30 0.21
C LEU A 61 1.40 17.81 0.17
N ASP A 62 1.24 18.49 1.31
CA ASP A 62 1.29 19.95 1.41
C ASP A 62 2.73 20.48 1.56
N HIS A 63 3.64 19.69 2.13
CA HIS A 63 4.97 20.16 2.55
C HIS A 63 6.14 19.51 1.81
N THR A 64 5.87 18.54 0.92
CA THR A 64 6.90 17.86 0.12
C THR A 64 6.48 17.71 -1.34
N THR A 65 7.39 17.27 -2.20
CA THR A 65 7.07 16.86 -3.59
C THR A 65 6.88 15.35 -3.73
N VAL A 66 6.91 14.60 -2.63
CA VAL A 66 6.84 13.14 -2.63
C VAL A 66 5.39 12.70 -2.71
N VAL A 67 5.09 11.67 -3.49
CA VAL A 67 3.72 11.15 -3.61
C VAL A 67 3.32 10.43 -2.31
N PRO A 68 2.25 10.85 -1.62
CA PRO A 68 1.72 10.10 -0.49
C PRO A 68 0.92 8.89 -0.96
N LEU A 69 1.14 7.73 -0.34
CA LEU A 69 0.41 6.49 -0.59
C LEU A 69 -0.33 6.06 0.69
N ALA A 70 -1.66 5.98 0.62
CA ALA A 70 -2.49 5.60 1.76
C ALA A 70 -2.70 4.09 1.83
N HIS A 71 -2.40 3.46 2.96
CA HIS A 71 -2.89 2.11 3.20
C HIS A 71 -4.40 2.16 3.47
N LEU A 72 -5.15 1.19 2.96
CA LEU A 72 -6.57 1.02 3.24
C LEU A 72 -6.87 -0.46 3.45
N THR A 73 -7.61 -0.78 4.52
CA THR A 73 -8.07 -2.14 4.83
C THR A 73 -9.58 -2.25 4.65
N CYS A 74 -10.08 -3.42 4.22
CA CYS A 74 -11.51 -3.60 3.96
C CYS A 74 -12.25 -4.50 4.97
N VAL A 75 -11.55 -5.39 5.69
CA VAL A 75 -12.15 -6.24 6.72
C VAL A 75 -12.78 -5.41 7.83
N GLY A 76 -13.99 -5.82 8.24
CA GLY A 76 -14.77 -5.15 9.27
C GLY A 76 -15.49 -3.88 8.81
N SER A 77 -15.38 -3.50 7.53
CA SER A 77 -16.09 -2.33 6.97
C SER A 77 -17.27 -2.77 6.09
N SER A 78 -18.38 -2.03 6.18
CA SER A 78 -19.45 -2.10 5.17
C SER A 78 -19.02 -1.45 3.84
N HIS A 79 -19.73 -1.75 2.75
CA HIS A 79 -19.54 -1.05 1.46
C HIS A 79 -19.70 0.45 1.61
N TYR A 80 -20.66 0.89 2.41
CA TYR A 80 -20.92 2.31 2.66
C TYR A 80 -19.72 2.99 3.32
N GLU A 81 -19.17 2.39 4.38
CA GLU A 81 -18.02 2.94 5.10
C GLU A 81 -16.77 2.96 4.24
N ALA A 82 -16.49 1.87 3.52
CA ALA A 82 -15.35 1.79 2.61
C ALA A 82 -15.47 2.81 1.47
N ASN A 83 -16.66 2.97 0.87
CA ASN A 83 -16.90 3.96 -0.19
C ASN A 83 -16.67 5.39 0.33
N ARG A 84 -17.22 5.71 1.51
CA ARG A 84 -17.03 7.01 2.16
C ARG A 84 -15.56 7.28 2.47
N LEU A 85 -14.83 6.29 2.95
CA LEU A 85 -13.40 6.40 3.26
C LEU A 85 -12.59 6.70 1.99
N VAL A 86 -12.80 5.93 0.92
CA VAL A 86 -12.12 6.15 -0.37
C VAL A 86 -12.43 7.56 -0.90
N ARG A 87 -13.70 8.01 -0.82
CA ARG A 87 -14.10 9.37 -1.22
C ARG A 87 -13.36 10.45 -0.44
N GLU A 88 -13.32 10.33 0.88
CA GLU A 88 -12.61 11.29 1.74
C GLU A 88 -11.14 11.43 1.36
N PHE A 89 -10.44 10.31 1.13
CA PHE A 89 -9.03 10.35 0.78
C PHE A 89 -8.80 10.97 -0.60
N LEU A 90 -9.64 10.63 -1.58
CA LEU A 90 -9.61 11.28 -2.90
C LEU A 90 -9.91 12.79 -2.82
N ASP A 91 -10.83 13.20 -1.96
CA ASP A 91 -11.18 14.61 -1.73
C ASP A 91 -10.07 15.37 -1.00
N ALA A 92 -9.28 14.68 -0.18
CA ALA A 92 -8.05 15.20 0.42
C ALA A 92 -6.86 15.25 -0.56
N GLY A 93 -7.05 14.87 -1.83
CA GLY A 93 -5.99 14.88 -2.85
C GLY A 93 -5.11 13.63 -2.87
N ILE A 94 -5.43 12.61 -2.07
CA ILE A 94 -4.68 11.35 -2.04
C ILE A 94 -5.15 10.46 -3.19
N THR A 95 -4.28 10.25 -4.18
CA THR A 95 -4.58 9.46 -5.38
C THR A 95 -3.74 8.20 -5.52
N SER A 96 -3.00 7.82 -4.48
CA SER A 96 -2.22 6.58 -4.43
C SER A 96 -2.63 5.79 -3.19
N PHE A 97 -2.94 4.51 -3.38
CA PHE A 97 -3.47 3.63 -2.34
C PHE A 97 -2.72 2.31 -2.30
N LEU A 98 -2.59 1.70 -1.12
CA LEU A 98 -2.26 0.29 -0.94
C LEU A 98 -3.53 -0.41 -0.41
N ALA A 99 -4.18 -1.15 -1.28
CA ALA A 99 -5.39 -1.89 -0.97
C ALA A 99 -5.02 -3.21 -0.26
N LEU A 100 -5.50 -3.36 0.97
CA LEU A 100 -5.26 -4.50 1.83
C LEU A 100 -6.58 -5.11 2.26
N ARG A 101 -6.58 -6.42 2.50
CA ARG A 101 -7.70 -7.08 3.17
C ARG A 101 -7.78 -6.55 4.62
N GLY A 102 -6.64 -6.59 5.32
CA GLY A 102 -6.55 -6.35 6.76
C GLY A 102 -6.65 -7.67 7.54
N ASP A 103 -6.41 -7.56 8.84
CA ASP A 103 -6.52 -8.66 9.80
C ASP A 103 -7.94 -8.73 10.39
N PRO A 104 -8.42 -9.93 10.77
CA PRO A 104 -9.67 -10.04 11.52
C PRO A 104 -9.62 -9.22 12.82
N PRO A 105 -10.77 -8.70 13.29
CA PRO A 105 -10.85 -8.05 14.60
C PRO A 105 -10.34 -8.96 15.71
N HIS A 106 -9.67 -8.41 16.73
CA HIS A 106 -9.19 -9.18 17.87
C HIS A 106 -10.33 -9.99 18.52
N GLY A 107 -10.16 -11.31 18.57
CA GLY A 107 -11.11 -12.25 19.19
C GLY A 107 -12.17 -12.81 18.24
N ALA A 108 -12.26 -12.34 16.99
CA ALA A 108 -13.12 -12.97 15.98
C ALA A 108 -12.43 -14.20 15.38
N VAL A 109 -13.14 -15.33 15.34
CA VAL A 109 -12.66 -16.53 14.62
C VAL A 109 -13.01 -16.37 13.14
N GLU A 110 -12.09 -16.72 12.24
CA GLU A 110 -12.34 -16.68 10.79
C GLU A 110 -13.49 -17.67 10.47
N GLY A 111 -14.70 -17.13 10.23
CA GLY A 111 -15.95 -17.90 10.16
C GLY A 111 -17.14 -17.25 10.89
N ASP A 112 -16.89 -16.30 11.79
CA ASP A 112 -17.96 -15.50 12.42
C ASP A 112 -18.60 -14.54 11.41
N GLN A 113 -19.93 -14.49 11.42
CA GLN A 113 -20.82 -13.90 10.39
C GLN A 113 -20.73 -12.37 10.17
N PHE A 114 -19.64 -11.69 10.53
CA PHE A 114 -19.44 -10.30 10.11
C PHE A 114 -17.96 -9.96 9.91
N LEU A 115 -17.42 -10.34 8.75
CA LEU A 115 -16.11 -9.86 8.27
C LEU A 115 -16.22 -8.52 7.51
N GLY A 116 -17.39 -7.87 7.55
CA GLY A 116 -17.74 -6.73 6.69
C GLY A 116 -18.24 -7.18 5.32
N ASP A 117 -18.52 -6.22 4.44
CA ASP A 117 -19.07 -6.53 3.12
C ASP A 117 -18.00 -6.80 2.05
N LEU A 118 -16.75 -6.39 2.30
CA LEU A 118 -15.61 -6.57 1.41
C LEU A 118 -14.69 -7.67 1.97
N GLY A 119 -14.67 -8.83 1.32
CA GLY A 119 -13.92 -10.00 1.76
C GLY A 119 -12.46 -10.03 1.30
N SER A 120 -12.08 -9.19 0.33
CA SER A 120 -10.76 -9.25 -0.31
C SER A 120 -10.19 -7.88 -0.68
N ALA A 121 -8.86 -7.83 -0.78
CA ALA A 121 -8.16 -6.67 -1.33
C ALA A 121 -8.58 -6.38 -2.79
N SER A 122 -8.91 -7.42 -3.57
CA SER A 122 -9.36 -7.29 -4.96
C SER A 122 -10.68 -6.52 -5.09
N GLU A 123 -11.63 -6.75 -4.19
CA GLU A 123 -12.88 -5.98 -4.13
C GLU A 123 -12.62 -4.52 -3.73
N LEU A 124 -11.69 -4.28 -2.80
CA LEU A 124 -11.27 -2.92 -2.45
C LEU A 124 -10.61 -2.19 -3.63
N VAL A 125 -9.77 -2.88 -4.43
CA VAL A 125 -9.20 -2.31 -5.66
C VAL A 125 -10.32 -1.88 -6.62
N GLN A 126 -11.32 -2.73 -6.85
CA GLN A 126 -12.47 -2.41 -7.70
C GLN A 126 -13.27 -1.23 -7.16
N LEU A 127 -13.50 -1.18 -5.85
CA LEU A 127 -14.18 -0.06 -5.20
C LEU A 127 -13.43 1.26 -5.39
N ILE A 128 -12.11 1.27 -5.25
CA ILE A 128 -11.28 2.46 -5.46
C ILE A 128 -11.45 3.00 -6.88
N HIS A 129 -11.35 2.13 -7.89
CA HIS A 129 -11.55 2.52 -9.30
C HIS A 129 -12.97 2.99 -9.58
N ARG A 130 -13.98 2.35 -8.98
CA ARG A 130 -15.38 2.76 -9.09
C ARG A 130 -15.59 4.16 -8.52
N VAL A 131 -15.15 4.41 -7.29
CA VAL A 131 -15.29 5.72 -6.63
C VAL A 131 -14.56 6.81 -7.41
N GLN A 132 -13.34 6.54 -7.89
CA GLN A 132 -12.60 7.47 -8.74
C GLN A 132 -13.40 7.81 -10.01
N THR A 133 -14.00 6.80 -10.65
CA THR A 133 -14.81 6.98 -11.86
C THR A 133 -16.08 7.79 -11.57
N GLU A 134 -16.75 7.54 -10.44
CA GLU A 134 -17.93 8.29 -10.00
C GLU A 134 -17.61 9.74 -9.60
N ARG A 135 -16.42 9.99 -9.03
CA ARG A 135 -15.96 11.33 -8.63
C ARG A 135 -15.57 12.19 -9.83
N ALA A 136 -15.04 11.58 -10.89
CA ALA A 136 -14.66 12.30 -12.10
C ALA A 136 -15.92 12.97 -12.70
N GLN A 137 -16.09 14.26 -12.44
CA GLN A 137 -17.19 15.03 -13.00
C GLN A 137 -17.18 14.89 -14.53
N TYR A 138 -18.37 14.69 -15.12
CA TYR A 138 -18.55 14.89 -16.55
C TYR A 138 -18.20 16.34 -16.88
N ALA A 139 -17.02 16.56 -17.48
CA ALA A 139 -16.68 17.85 -18.06
C ALA A 139 -17.26 17.92 -19.47
N THR A 140 -18.04 18.96 -19.76
CA THR A 140 -18.55 19.26 -21.10
C THR A 140 -17.38 19.64 -22.02
N LEU A 141 -17.30 19.02 -23.19
CA LEU A 141 -16.33 19.39 -24.23
C LEU A 141 -16.78 20.72 -24.88
N PRO A 142 -15.88 21.66 -25.23
CA PRO A 142 -16.17 22.72 -26.16
C PRO A 142 -16.47 22.14 -27.53
N SER A 143 -17.54 22.67 -28.12
CA SER A 143 -17.86 22.41 -29.51
C SER A 143 -16.70 22.84 -30.41
N ARG A 144 -16.46 22.12 -31.51
CA ARG A 144 -15.59 22.56 -32.63
C ARG A 144 -16.09 23.85 -33.33
N ASN A 145 -17.07 24.53 -32.74
CA ASN A 145 -17.72 25.70 -33.30
C ASN A 145 -16.85 26.96 -33.09
N PRO A 146 -16.54 27.75 -34.14
CA PRO A 146 -15.68 28.93 -34.04
C PRO A 146 -16.20 30.04 -33.11
N SER A 147 -17.46 29.97 -32.69
CA SER A 147 -18.17 30.99 -31.89
C SER A 147 -18.12 30.78 -30.37
N GLY A 148 -17.24 29.92 -29.87
CA GLY A 148 -16.85 29.91 -28.45
C GLY A 148 -17.20 28.62 -27.70
N GLY A 149 -16.16 27.96 -27.21
CA GLY A 149 -16.22 26.90 -26.20
C GLY A 149 -14.81 26.69 -25.63
N GLY A 150 -14.66 26.73 -24.30
CA GLY A 150 -13.36 26.63 -23.60
C GLY A 150 -12.71 25.24 -23.60
N SER A 151 -11.37 25.21 -23.58
CA SER A 151 -10.50 24.03 -23.68
C SER A 151 -10.84 22.80 -22.80
N ILE A 152 -10.57 21.60 -23.33
CA ILE A 152 -10.75 20.28 -22.68
C ILE A 152 -9.44 19.81 -22.03
N PRO A 153 -9.43 19.36 -20.77
CA PRO A 153 -8.31 18.58 -20.22
C PRO A 153 -8.32 17.13 -20.72
N SER A 154 -7.20 16.66 -21.26
CA SER A 154 -7.08 15.38 -21.98
C SER A 154 -6.75 14.15 -21.13
N SER A 155 -6.79 14.19 -19.79
CA SER A 155 -6.50 12.99 -18.99
C SER A 155 -7.20 12.98 -17.64
N ARG A 156 -7.95 11.89 -17.39
CA ARG A 156 -8.37 11.49 -16.05
C ARG A 156 -7.11 11.28 -15.19
N GLN A 157 -7.00 11.93 -14.03
CA GLN A 157 -5.95 11.60 -13.07
C GLN A 157 -6.17 10.15 -12.63
N LYS A 158 -5.30 9.25 -13.10
CA LYS A 158 -5.37 7.82 -12.77
C LYS A 158 -4.90 7.64 -11.34
N VAL A 159 -5.68 6.92 -10.54
CA VAL A 159 -5.21 6.48 -9.22
C VAL A 159 -4.17 5.39 -9.39
N ARG A 160 -3.15 5.41 -8.53
CA ARG A 160 -2.23 4.29 -8.34
C ARG A 160 -2.82 3.40 -7.25
N VAL A 161 -3.02 2.12 -7.55
CA VAL A 161 -3.51 1.15 -6.57
C VAL A 161 -2.47 0.04 -6.44
N ALA A 162 -1.76 0.04 -5.32
CA ALA A 162 -0.84 -0.99 -4.90
C ALA A 162 -1.58 -2.12 -4.19
N VAL A 163 -1.01 -3.32 -4.19
CA VAL A 163 -1.50 -4.47 -3.41
C VAL A 163 -0.34 -5.23 -2.76
N ALA A 164 -0.61 -5.92 -1.65
CA ALA A 164 0.38 -6.77 -1.01
C ALA A 164 0.64 -8.08 -1.80
N ALA A 165 1.89 -8.52 -1.82
CA ALA A 165 2.35 -9.82 -2.34
C ALA A 165 3.18 -10.55 -1.27
N PHE A 166 3.21 -11.89 -1.29
CA PHE A 166 3.82 -12.69 -0.23
C PHE A 166 4.81 -13.71 -0.83
N PRO A 167 6.11 -13.35 -0.94
CA PRO A 167 7.11 -14.23 -1.56
C PRO A 167 7.25 -15.59 -0.89
N ASN A 168 7.12 -15.63 0.44
CA ASN A 168 7.20 -16.85 1.25
C ASN A 168 5.81 -17.41 1.63
N GLY A 169 4.77 -17.00 0.90
CA GLY A 169 3.39 -17.41 1.11
C GLY A 169 2.65 -16.63 2.20
N HIS A 170 1.35 -16.44 2.03
CA HIS A 170 0.52 -15.83 3.06
C HIS A 170 0.29 -16.82 4.23
N PRO A 171 0.30 -16.40 5.51
CA PRO A 171 0.11 -17.31 6.66
C PRO A 171 -1.19 -18.15 6.64
N LEU A 172 -2.20 -17.66 5.92
CA LEU A 172 -3.49 -18.33 5.73
C LEU A 172 -3.61 -19.09 4.39
N SER A 173 -2.54 -19.11 3.59
CA SER A 173 -2.49 -19.78 2.29
C SER A 173 -2.53 -21.29 2.51
N LYS A 174 -3.41 -21.99 1.79
CA LYS A 174 -3.61 -23.44 1.88
C LYS A 174 -2.78 -24.23 0.85
N GLY A 175 -1.99 -23.56 0.02
CA GLY A 175 -1.17 -24.20 -1.00
C GLY A 175 -0.17 -23.25 -1.67
N SER A 176 0.86 -23.82 -2.29
CA SER A 176 2.02 -23.10 -2.84
C SER A 176 1.69 -22.09 -3.94
N ASN A 177 0.62 -22.30 -4.71
CA ASN A 177 0.29 -21.44 -5.86
C ASN A 177 -0.79 -20.39 -5.53
N GLN A 178 -1.43 -20.49 -4.37
CA GLN A 178 -2.58 -19.63 -4.04
C GLN A 178 -2.19 -18.15 -3.96
N ASP A 179 -0.95 -17.85 -3.56
CA ASP A 179 -0.45 -16.47 -3.48
C ASP A 179 -0.27 -15.83 -4.87
N ILE A 180 0.19 -16.61 -5.84
CA ILE A 180 0.30 -16.19 -7.25
C ILE A 180 -1.08 -15.98 -7.85
N ASP A 181 -2.01 -16.92 -7.68
CA ASP A 181 -3.39 -16.80 -8.16
C ASP A 181 -4.09 -15.58 -7.54
N THR A 182 -3.86 -15.34 -6.24
CA THR A 182 -4.37 -14.18 -5.53
C THR A 182 -3.79 -12.87 -6.08
N LEU A 183 -2.49 -12.84 -6.38
CA LEU A 183 -1.85 -11.67 -6.99
C LEU A 183 -2.35 -11.43 -8.42
N LEU A 184 -2.58 -12.49 -9.20
CA LEU A 184 -3.17 -12.41 -10.52
C LEU A 184 -4.60 -11.86 -10.46
N ALA A 185 -5.41 -12.31 -9.49
CA ALA A 185 -6.74 -11.77 -9.26
C ALA A 185 -6.71 -10.27 -8.89
N LYS A 186 -5.79 -9.86 -8.02
CA LYS A 186 -5.57 -8.43 -7.67
C LYS A 186 -5.19 -7.60 -8.90
N GLN A 187 -4.31 -8.10 -9.75
CA GLN A 187 -3.96 -7.46 -11.02
C GLN A 187 -5.19 -7.34 -11.93
N ALA A 188 -5.95 -8.42 -12.12
CA ALA A 188 -7.16 -8.43 -12.94
C ALA A 188 -8.23 -7.44 -12.43
N SER A 189 -8.29 -7.21 -11.13
CA SER A 189 -9.14 -6.19 -10.50
C SER A 189 -8.70 -4.74 -10.74
N GLY A 190 -7.50 -4.52 -11.30
CA GLY A 190 -6.98 -3.20 -11.63
C GLY A 190 -5.84 -2.70 -10.74
N ALA A 191 -5.18 -3.58 -9.97
CA ALA A 191 -3.95 -3.20 -9.28
C ALA A 191 -2.89 -2.78 -10.30
N THR A 192 -2.05 -1.81 -9.92
CA THR A 192 -1.04 -1.17 -10.78
C THR A 192 0.39 -1.49 -10.35
N VAL A 193 0.57 -1.96 -9.12
CA VAL A 193 1.86 -2.34 -8.55
C VAL A 193 1.62 -3.32 -7.40
N ALA A 194 2.52 -4.26 -7.20
CA ALA A 194 2.56 -5.10 -6.01
C ALA A 194 3.73 -4.67 -5.12
N ILE A 195 3.56 -4.71 -3.80
CA ILE A 195 4.62 -4.52 -2.82
C ILE A 195 4.70 -5.79 -2.01
N THR A 196 5.87 -6.42 -1.94
CA THR A 196 6.02 -7.67 -1.19
C THR A 196 6.03 -7.40 0.31
N GLN A 197 5.54 -8.38 1.08
CA GLN A 197 5.93 -8.52 2.47
C GLN A 197 7.46 -8.59 2.59
N LEU A 198 7.99 -8.20 3.74
CA LEU A 198 9.41 -8.31 4.01
C LEU A 198 9.91 -9.75 3.86
N PHE A 199 11.15 -9.88 3.42
CA PHE A 199 11.88 -11.14 3.31
C PHE A 199 13.36 -10.87 3.63
N PHE A 200 14.12 -11.92 3.94
CA PHE A 200 15.56 -11.79 4.25
C PHE A 200 16.49 -12.39 3.19
N HIS A 201 16.00 -13.31 2.36
CA HIS A 201 16.78 -13.98 1.32
C HIS A 201 16.38 -13.45 -0.05
N ALA A 202 17.35 -13.00 -0.84
CA ALA A 202 17.05 -12.42 -2.16
C ALA A 202 16.43 -13.46 -3.10
N GLU A 203 16.79 -14.73 -2.92
CA GLU A 203 16.29 -15.88 -3.68
C GLU A 203 14.78 -16.05 -3.52
N ASP A 204 14.22 -15.78 -2.33
CA ASP A 204 12.77 -15.87 -2.08
C ASP A 204 12.02 -14.85 -2.96
N TYR A 205 12.53 -13.62 -3.05
CA TYR A 205 11.96 -12.59 -3.92
C TYR A 205 12.13 -12.90 -5.40
N LEU A 206 13.34 -13.30 -5.81
CA LEU A 206 13.63 -13.58 -7.22
C LEU A 206 12.80 -14.77 -7.74
N GLY A 207 12.71 -15.84 -6.96
CA GLY A 207 11.87 -17.00 -7.29
C GLY A 207 10.40 -16.63 -7.40
N PHE A 208 9.87 -15.87 -6.43
CA PHE A 208 8.50 -15.37 -6.49
C PHE A 208 8.23 -14.51 -7.73
N VAL A 209 9.17 -13.64 -8.11
CA VAL A 209 9.03 -12.82 -9.32
C VAL A 209 9.01 -13.70 -10.56
N ASP A 210 9.90 -14.68 -10.68
CA ASP A 210 9.96 -15.59 -11.83
C ASP A 210 8.64 -16.37 -11.98
N GLU A 211 8.12 -16.92 -10.88
CA GLU A 211 6.82 -17.60 -10.85
C GLU A 211 5.67 -16.66 -11.22
N ALA A 212 5.65 -15.44 -10.67
CA ALA A 212 4.64 -14.45 -10.97
C ALA A 212 4.63 -14.05 -12.45
N ARG A 213 5.82 -13.89 -13.05
CA ARG A 213 5.95 -13.58 -14.49
C ARG A 213 5.49 -14.76 -15.34
N ALA A 214 5.85 -15.99 -14.98
CA ALA A 214 5.38 -17.20 -15.68
C ALA A 214 3.85 -17.35 -15.64
N ALA A 215 3.20 -16.90 -14.56
CA ALA A 215 1.75 -16.89 -14.40
C ALA A 215 1.03 -15.70 -15.08
N GLY A 216 1.77 -14.77 -15.71
CA GLY A 216 1.20 -13.64 -16.45
C GLY A 216 0.98 -12.35 -15.63
N ILE A 217 1.58 -12.23 -14.45
CA ILE A 217 1.60 -10.96 -13.71
C ILE A 217 2.55 -9.99 -14.43
N THR A 218 2.03 -8.83 -14.84
CA THR A 218 2.75 -7.80 -15.61
C THR A 218 3.00 -6.53 -14.83
N ILE A 219 2.27 -6.30 -13.72
CA ILE A 219 2.52 -5.15 -12.85
C ILE A 219 3.91 -5.23 -12.18
N PRO A 220 4.55 -4.07 -11.89
CA PRO A 220 5.79 -4.05 -11.11
C PRO A 220 5.59 -4.70 -9.74
N ILE A 221 6.59 -5.45 -9.28
CA ILE A 221 6.61 -6.10 -7.96
C ILE A 221 7.78 -5.52 -7.18
N LEU A 222 7.49 -4.63 -6.23
CA LEU A 222 8.50 -3.92 -5.45
C LEU A 222 8.89 -4.75 -4.22
N PRO A 223 10.19 -4.96 -3.96
CA PRO A 223 10.65 -5.68 -2.79
C PRO A 223 10.46 -4.82 -1.52
N GLY A 224 9.66 -5.31 -0.58
CA GLY A 224 9.59 -4.75 0.77
C GLY A 224 10.81 -5.17 1.59
N LEU A 225 11.58 -4.22 2.08
CA LEU A 225 12.76 -4.49 2.90
C LEU A 225 12.63 -3.78 4.24
N MET A 226 12.99 -4.46 5.33
CA MET A 226 13.05 -3.86 6.65
C MET A 226 14.44 -4.00 7.27
N PRO A 227 15.27 -2.94 7.22
CA PRO A 227 16.56 -2.93 7.86
C PRO A 227 16.42 -3.18 9.36
N THR A 228 16.98 -4.31 9.82
CA THR A 228 16.92 -4.71 11.22
C THR A 228 18.27 -4.44 11.87
N THR A 229 18.28 -3.56 12.87
CA THR A 229 19.50 -3.02 13.48
C THR A 229 19.78 -3.56 14.88
N THR A 230 18.88 -4.38 15.44
CA THR A 230 19.01 -4.92 16.80
C THR A 230 18.47 -6.36 16.85
N PRO A 231 19.07 -7.26 17.66
CA PRO A 231 18.55 -8.62 17.87
C PRO A 231 17.06 -8.66 18.28
N THR A 232 16.66 -7.83 19.23
CA THR A 232 15.28 -7.78 19.73
C THR A 232 14.27 -7.45 18.64
N ARG A 233 14.61 -6.52 17.74
CA ARG A 233 13.77 -6.19 16.59
C ARG A 233 13.68 -7.39 15.62
N LEU A 234 14.79 -8.11 15.38
CA LEU A 234 14.79 -9.30 14.52
C LEU A 234 13.82 -10.35 15.04
N GLU A 235 13.93 -10.72 16.31
CA GLU A 235 13.06 -11.75 16.91
C GLU A 235 11.57 -11.37 16.84
N ARG A 236 11.25 -10.08 17.06
CA ARG A 236 9.87 -9.59 16.92
C ARG A 236 9.35 -9.73 15.49
N ILE A 237 10.19 -9.47 14.49
CA ILE A 237 9.82 -9.58 13.07
C ILE A 237 9.53 -11.03 12.71
N LEU A 238 10.44 -11.94 13.09
CA LEU A 238 10.30 -13.37 12.81
C LEU A 238 9.03 -13.93 13.46
N ALA A 239 8.73 -13.52 14.70
CA ALA A 239 7.50 -13.94 15.39
C ALA A 239 6.21 -13.45 14.72
N LEU A 240 6.23 -12.26 14.09
CA LEU A 240 5.05 -11.69 13.42
C LEU A 240 4.86 -12.20 11.99
N THR A 241 5.95 -12.50 11.29
CA THR A 241 5.94 -12.82 9.86
C THR A 241 6.01 -14.31 9.58
N GLY A 242 6.56 -15.11 10.49
CA GLY A 242 6.86 -16.52 10.24
C GLY A 242 8.05 -16.75 9.31
N GLU A 243 8.79 -15.69 8.97
CA GLU A 243 9.97 -15.76 8.10
C GLU A 243 11.05 -16.68 8.66
N ARG A 244 11.81 -17.32 7.76
CA ARG A 244 12.98 -18.11 8.15
C ARG A 244 14.03 -17.20 8.78
N ARG A 245 14.63 -17.65 9.88
CA ARG A 245 15.66 -16.87 10.56
C ARG A 245 16.87 -16.66 9.62
N PRO A 246 17.29 -15.40 9.39
CA PRO A 246 18.51 -15.13 8.64
C PRO A 246 19.74 -15.34 9.52
N GLU A 247 20.30 -16.56 9.51
CA GLU A 247 21.37 -16.99 10.42
C GLU A 247 22.60 -16.06 10.41
N GLU A 248 23.02 -15.58 9.24
CA GLU A 248 24.16 -14.66 9.13
C GLU A 248 23.88 -13.31 9.80
N LEU A 249 22.73 -12.71 9.48
CA LEU A 249 22.32 -11.42 10.06
C LEU A 249 22.14 -11.56 11.58
N SER A 250 21.50 -12.63 12.03
CA SER A 250 21.32 -12.93 13.45
C SER A 250 22.67 -12.98 14.18
N ARG A 251 23.65 -13.72 13.63
CA ARG A 251 24.99 -13.83 14.22
C ARG A 251 25.68 -12.48 14.32
N ARG A 252 25.62 -11.66 13.27
CA ARG A 252 26.23 -10.31 13.24
C ARG A 252 25.59 -9.36 14.25
N LEU A 253 24.27 -9.41 14.41
CA LEU A 253 23.56 -8.56 15.37
C LEU A 253 23.86 -8.94 16.83
N HIS A 254 24.11 -10.21 17.13
CA HIS A 254 24.49 -10.66 18.49
C HIS A 254 25.98 -10.46 18.79
N ALA A 255 26.81 -10.25 17.76
CA ALA A 255 28.24 -9.97 17.89
C ALA A 255 28.57 -8.47 18.05
N SER A 256 27.56 -7.59 17.96
CA SER A 256 27.67 -6.13 18.06
C SER A 256 27.13 -5.65 19.41
#